data_AF-A0A962N3E4-F1
#
_entry.id   AF-A0A962N3E4-F1
#
_cell.length_a   1.000
_cell.length_b   1.000
_cell.length_c   1.000
_cell.angle_alpha   90.00
_cell.angle_beta   90.00
_cell.angle_gamma   90.00
#
_symmetry.space_group_name_H-M   'P 1'
#
loop_
_entity.id
_entity.type
_entity.pdbx_description
1 polymer ?
#
loop_
_entity_poly.entity_id
_entity_poly.type
_entity_poly.pdbx_seq_one_letter_code
_entity_poly.pdbx_strand_id
1 'polypeptide(L)' 'MTLQQHDTKAGVGPAIQNGQIAVVHYTGWLYDAGAPDNKGKKFDSSVDRGAPFRFPLGTGSVIKGWDQGV' A
#
# COMPACT_ATOMS: atom_id res chain seq x y z
N MET A 1 4.50 16.14 5.88
CA MET A 1 3.43 15.32 5.28
C MET A 1 3.29 14.09 6.14
N THR A 2 2.12 13.87 6.73
CA THR A 2 1.85 12.73 7.62
C THR A 2 1.18 11.64 6.80
N LEU A 3 1.51 10.37 7.05
CA LEU A 3 0.80 9.24 6.47
C LEU A 3 -0.66 9.28 6.93
N GLN A 4 -1.61 9.09 6.00
CA GLN A 4 -3.01 8.85 6.31
C GLN A 4 -3.39 7.44 5.84
N GLN A 5 -4.03 6.68 6.71
CA GLN A 5 -4.52 5.33 6.45
C GLN A 5 -6.01 5.29 6.70
N HIS A 6 -6.74 4.61 5.81
CA HIS A 6 -8.18 4.38 5.94
C HIS A 6 -8.50 2.92 5.60
N ASP A 7 -8.93 2.18 6.61
CA ASP A 7 -9.30 0.77 6.45
C ASP A 7 -10.78 0.67 6.07
N THR A 8 -11.05 0.17 4.87
CA THR A 8 -12.43 -0.06 4.40
C THR A 8 -13.00 -1.38 4.90
N LYS A 9 -12.13 -2.35 5.21
CA LYS A 9 -12.48 -3.64 5.78
C LYS A 9 -11.31 -4.16 6.61
N ALA A 10 -11.52 -4.35 7.90
CA ALA A 10 -10.50 -4.92 8.78
C ALA A 10 -10.22 -6.40 8.44
N GLY A 11 -8.95 -6.78 8.50
CA GLY A 11 -8.54 -8.19 8.48
C GLY A 11 -8.87 -8.88 9.81
N VAL A 12 -9.02 -10.21 9.79
CA VAL A 12 -9.31 -11.02 10.98
C VAL A 12 -8.10 -11.82 11.47
N GLY A 13 -6.93 -11.60 10.88
CA GLY A 13 -5.68 -12.29 11.20
C GLY A 13 -4.77 -11.46 12.11
N PRO A 14 -3.70 -12.07 12.65
CA PRO A 14 -2.67 -11.33 13.36
C PRO A 14 -1.99 -10.33 12.42
N ALA A 15 -1.55 -9.20 12.98
CA ALA A 15 -0.74 -8.23 12.26
C ALA A 15 0.58 -8.88 11.81
N ILE A 16 1.02 -8.52 10.60
CA ILE A 16 2.32 -8.93 10.09
C ILE A 16 3.44 -8.23 10.89
N GLN A 17 4.59 -8.89 11.03
CA GLN A 17 5.73 -8.42 11.81
C GLN A 17 6.92 -8.09 10.92
N ASN A 18 7.83 -7.24 11.42
CA ASN A 18 9.08 -6.92 10.73
C ASN A 18 9.85 -8.20 10.36
N GLY A 19 10.37 -8.24 9.13
CA GLY A 19 11.06 -9.38 8.54
C GLY A 19 10.14 -10.41 7.88
N GLN A 20 8.82 -10.38 8.12
CA GLN A 20 7.89 -11.24 7.40
C GLN A 20 7.61 -10.73 5.99
N ILE A 21 7.19 -11.63 5.10
CA ILE A 21 6.85 -11.29 3.72
C ILE A 21 5.39 -10.86 3.62
N ALA A 22 5.17 -9.58 3.31
CA ALA A 22 3.87 -9.06 2.92
C ALA A 22 3.57 -9.46 1.47
N VAL A 23 2.33 -9.88 1.20
CA VAL A 23 1.83 -10.17 -0.15
C VAL A 23 0.55 -9.38 -0.36
N VAL A 24 0.58 -8.39 -1.25
CA VAL A 24 -0.51 -7.42 -1.38
C VAL A 24 -0.89 -7.15 -2.82
N HIS A 25 -2.18 -6.90 -3.04
CA HIS A 25 -2.63 -6.13 -4.19
C HIS A 25 -2.67 -4.65 -3.82
N TYR A 26 -2.23 -3.79 -4.74
CA TYR A 26 -2.25 -2.34 -4.58
C TYR A 26 -2.55 -1.66 -5.91
N THR A 27 -3.00 -0.42 -5.82
CA THR A 27 -2.99 0.53 -6.92
C THR A 27 -2.46 1.86 -6.39
N GLY A 28 -1.60 2.51 -7.16
CA GLY A 28 -0.94 3.77 -6.82
C GLY A 28 -1.37 4.89 -7.75
N TRP A 29 -1.69 6.04 -7.16
CA TRP A 29 -2.08 7.26 -7.85
C TRP A 29 -1.20 8.43 -7.43
N LEU A 30 -0.94 9.35 -8.35
CA LEU A 30 -0.38 10.65 -8.01
C LEU A 30 -1.46 11.44 -7.27
N TYR A 31 -1.07 12.08 -6.17
CA TYR A 31 -1.96 12.92 -5.40
C TYR A 31 -2.40 14.13 -6.22
N ASP A 32 -3.71 14.40 -6.25
CA ASP A 32 -4.31 15.57 -6.90
C ASP A 32 -5.49 16.04 -6.07
N ALA A 33 -5.39 17.25 -5.50
CA ALA A 33 -6.43 17.80 -4.62
C ALA A 33 -7.75 18.12 -5.35
N GLY A 34 -7.75 18.21 -6.69
CA GLY A 34 -8.94 18.46 -7.50
C GLY A 34 -9.66 17.18 -7.93
N ALA A 35 -9.06 16.00 -7.70
CA ALA A 35 -9.61 14.73 -8.13
C ALA A 35 -10.47 14.07 -7.03
N PRO A 36 -11.45 13.21 -7.40
CA PRO A 36 -12.18 12.38 -6.44
C PRO A 36 -11.20 11.60 -5.54
N ASP A 37 -11.47 11.61 -4.22
CA ASP A 37 -10.64 10.98 -3.19
C ASP A 37 -9.15 11.39 -3.20
N ASN A 38 -8.84 12.57 -3.76
CA ASN A 38 -7.49 13.07 -4.01
C ASN A 38 -6.62 12.18 -4.92
N LYS A 39 -7.25 11.32 -5.74
CA LYS A 39 -6.56 10.36 -6.62
C LYS A 39 -6.52 10.88 -8.06
N GLY A 40 -5.38 11.44 -8.45
CA GLY A 40 -5.11 11.86 -9.82
C GLY A 40 -4.70 10.70 -10.73
N LYS A 41 -3.63 10.89 -11.51
CA LYS A 41 -3.17 9.88 -12.48
C LYS A 41 -2.69 8.60 -11.78
N LYS A 42 -3.28 7.46 -12.15
CA LYS A 42 -2.75 6.12 -11.80
C LYS A 42 -1.35 5.97 -12.39
N PHE A 43 -0.36 5.65 -11.57
CA PHE A 43 1.01 5.39 -12.03
C PHE A 43 1.36 3.91 -12.02
N ASP A 44 0.72 3.11 -11.15
CA ASP A 44 1.00 1.67 -11.06
C ASP A 44 -0.16 0.87 -10.43
N SER A 45 -0.31 -0.40 -10.79
CA SER A 45 -1.27 -1.32 -10.16
C SER A 45 -0.83 -2.78 -10.31
N SER A 46 -0.82 -3.52 -9.20
CA SER A 46 -0.60 -4.97 -9.25
C SER A 46 -1.86 -5.74 -9.63
N VAL A 47 -3.03 -5.12 -9.50
CA VAL A 47 -4.31 -5.70 -9.95
C VAL A 47 -4.36 -5.74 -11.47
N ASP A 48 -3.95 -4.64 -12.13
CA ASP A 48 -3.89 -4.59 -13.60
C ASP A 48 -2.91 -5.63 -14.18
N ARG A 49 -1.83 -5.93 -13.45
CA ARG A 49 -0.86 -6.96 -13.83
C ARG A 49 -1.33 -8.39 -13.54
N GLY A 50 -2.40 -8.56 -12.76
CA GLY A 50 -2.91 -9.88 -12.35
C GLY A 50 -2.00 -10.65 -11.39
N ALA A 51 -0.98 -10.02 -10.80
CA ALA A 51 -0.02 -10.68 -9.91
C ALA A 51 0.27 -9.82 -8.67
N PRO A 52 0.16 -10.37 -7.45
CA PRO A 52 0.41 -9.62 -6.22
C PRO A 52 1.89 -9.27 -6.08
N PHE A 53 2.15 -8.22 -5.32
CA PHE A 53 3.51 -7.79 -5.00
C PHE A 53 3.96 -8.34 -3.65
N ARG A 54 5.22 -8.77 -3.56
CA ARG A 54 5.79 -9.44 -2.40
C ARG A 54 7.01 -8.68 -1.92
N PHE A 55 7.08 -8.37 -0.64
CA PHE A 55 8.22 -7.64 -0.06
C PHE A 55 8.41 -7.98 1.42
N PRO A 56 9.64 -7.90 1.94
CA PRO A 56 9.89 -7.98 3.38
C PRO A 56 9.47 -6.68 4.08
N LEU A 57 8.71 -6.80 5.17
CA LEU A 57 8.26 -5.65 5.98
C LEU A 57 9.36 -5.17 6.94
N GLY A 58 9.47 -3.86 7.15
CA GLY A 58 10.34 -3.26 8.15
C GLY A 58 11.81 -3.25 7.78
N THR A 59 12.15 -3.47 6.51
CA THR A 59 13.55 -3.54 6.03
C THR A 59 13.96 -2.29 5.25
N GLY A 60 13.08 -1.30 5.09
CA GLY A 60 13.32 -0.11 4.28
C GLY A 60 13.48 -0.39 2.78
N SER A 61 13.06 -1.56 2.31
CA SER A 61 13.17 -1.96 0.90
C SER A 61 12.00 -1.48 0.04
N VAL A 62 11.01 -0.81 0.64
CA VAL A 62 9.81 -0.28 -0.02
C VAL A 62 9.57 1.19 0.37
N ILE A 63 8.60 1.83 -0.29
CA ILE A 63 8.18 3.20 0.03
C ILE A 63 7.84 3.28 1.53
N LYS A 64 8.35 4.28 2.26
CA LYS A 64 8.25 4.38 3.73
C LYS A 64 6.85 4.16 4.29
N GLY A 65 5.81 4.63 3.60
CA GLY A 65 4.42 4.41 4.03
C GLY A 65 4.01 2.94 4.07
N TRP A 66 4.59 2.10 3.22
CA TRP A 66 4.35 0.65 3.19
C TRP A 66 5.12 -0.08 4.28
N ASP A 67 6.28 0.46 4.67
CA ASP A 67 7.07 -0.07 5.77
C ASP A 67 6.42 0.19 7.14
N GLN A 68 5.49 1.15 7.19
CA GLN A 68 4.82 1.62 8.42
C GLN A 68 3.33 1.25 8.52
N GLY A 69 2.67 0.96 7.39
CA GLY A 69 1.20 0.93 7.28
C GLY A 69 0.61 -0.37 6.77
N VAL A 70 1.34 -1.49 6.88
CA VAL A 70 0.86 -2.84 6.53
C VAL A 70 0.78 -3.71 7.77
#